data_AF-A0A0A8WSQ9-F1
#
_entry.id   AF-A0A0A8WSQ9-F1
#
_cell.length_a   1.000
_cell.length_b   1.000
_cell.length_c   1.000
_cell.angle_alpha   90.00
_cell.angle_beta   90.00
_cell.angle_gamma   90.00
#
_symmetry.space_group_name_H-M   'P 1'
#
loop_
_entity.id
_entity.type
_entity.pdbx_description
1 polymer ?
#
loop_
_entity_poly.entity_id
_entity_poly.type
_entity_poly.pdbx_seq_one_letter_code
_entity_poly.pdbx_strand_id
1 'polypeptide(L)'
;MAKELKNKGNSGSKKFAVRPFTAIKGLAVDKAPAPAKPVVTPVTKPESASQAEDDLLFLTEMAGVARIHTRSASRQGKRPEIRPAKPEPTVEPDESRVFLDALKALKLDVSFTDAVPEEDIPSTPRRISRMRQLRRGTIRLNLEIDLHGLTRDEALDALTSFIPAACRRGQQAVLVIAGKGVHSPGEPVLQGAVAEWLGNTGREWVTEFVPAPESMGGDGAYVVFLKPGSSG
;
A
#
# COMPACT_ATOMS: atom_id res chain seq x y z
N MET A 1 -74.92 -19.90 27.89
CA MET A 1 -74.47 -21.26 28.31
C MET A 1 -73.68 -21.83 27.13
N ALA A 2 -72.46 -22.36 27.18
CA ALA A 2 -71.49 -22.59 28.24
C ALA A 2 -70.09 -22.82 27.59
N LYS A 3 -69.05 -22.23 28.19
CA LYS A 3 -67.70 -22.76 28.50
C LYS A 3 -66.78 -23.33 27.39
N GLU A 4 -65.71 -22.56 27.16
CA GLU A 4 -64.27 -22.90 27.17
C GLU A 4 -63.85 -24.38 27.16
N LEU A 5 -62.85 -24.73 26.32
CA LEU A 5 -61.63 -25.42 26.77
C LEU A 5 -60.46 -25.20 25.79
N LYS A 6 -59.41 -24.54 26.31
CA LYS A 6 -58.03 -24.47 25.79
C LYS A 6 -57.39 -25.85 25.74
N ASN A 7 -56.50 -26.10 24.78
CA ASN A 7 -55.33 -26.93 25.09
C ASN A 7 -54.04 -26.44 24.40
N LYS A 8 -52.97 -26.38 25.20
CA LYS A 8 -51.61 -25.91 24.90
C LYS A 8 -50.79 -27.06 24.32
N GLY A 9 -50.01 -26.77 23.28
CA GLY A 9 -48.91 -27.63 22.83
C GLY A 9 -47.68 -26.77 22.50
N ASN A 10 -46.83 -26.52 23.49
CA ASN A 10 -45.56 -25.81 23.33
C ASN A 10 -44.44 -26.86 23.21
N SER A 11 -43.81 -26.97 22.04
CA SER A 11 -42.60 -27.77 21.85
C SER A 11 -41.41 -26.85 21.59
N GLY A 12 -40.78 -26.39 22.67
CA GLY A 12 -39.51 -25.66 22.61
C GLY A 12 -38.36 -26.63 22.36
N SER A 13 -37.64 -26.45 21.26
CA SER A 13 -36.41 -27.17 20.93
C SER A 13 -35.32 -26.83 21.95
N LYS A 14 -34.79 -27.86 22.64
CA LYS A 14 -33.66 -27.70 23.57
C LYS A 14 -32.39 -27.40 22.78
N LYS A 15 -31.87 -26.17 22.93
CA LYS A 15 -30.57 -25.76 22.37
C LYS A 15 -29.44 -26.51 23.08
N PHE A 16 -28.68 -27.31 22.34
CA PHE A 16 -27.40 -27.86 22.79
C PHE A 16 -26.40 -26.71 22.93
N ALA A 17 -25.81 -26.53 24.12
CA ALA A 17 -24.79 -25.52 24.38
C ALA A 17 -23.43 -26.19 24.62
N VAL A 18 -22.45 -25.90 23.78
CA VAL A 18 -21.08 -26.43 23.90
C VAL A 18 -20.24 -25.44 24.71
N ARG A 19 -19.99 -25.75 25.99
CA ARG A 19 -19.17 -24.92 26.90
C ARG A 19 -18.06 -25.78 27.55
N PRO A 20 -16.99 -26.12 26.81
CA PRO A 20 -16.00 -27.11 27.24
C PRO A 20 -15.12 -26.69 28.43
N PHE A 21 -15.15 -25.42 28.84
CA PHE A 21 -14.31 -24.89 29.92
C PHE A 21 -15.08 -24.34 31.13
N THR A 22 -16.39 -24.62 31.24
CA THR A 22 -17.19 -24.19 32.41
C THR A 22 -16.82 -24.95 33.69
N ALA A 23 -16.15 -26.11 33.56
CA ALA A 23 -15.73 -26.95 34.68
C ALA A 23 -14.39 -26.53 35.32
N ILE A 24 -13.68 -25.53 34.79
CA ILE A 24 -12.42 -25.05 35.38
C ILE A 24 -12.67 -23.71 36.06
N LYS A 25 -13.38 -23.74 37.18
CA LYS A 25 -13.60 -22.58 38.05
C LYS A 25 -12.79 -22.77 39.31
N GLY A 26 -11.57 -22.21 39.34
CA GLY A 26 -10.75 -22.17 40.57
C GLY A 26 -9.28 -22.56 40.46
N LEU A 27 -8.57 -22.23 39.37
CA LEU A 27 -7.10 -22.17 39.43
C LEU A 27 -6.69 -20.70 39.59
N ALA A 28 -6.47 -20.29 40.84
CA ALA A 28 -5.79 -19.03 41.13
C ALA A 28 -4.28 -19.28 40.97
N VAL A 29 -3.66 -18.63 39.99
CA VAL A 29 -2.20 -18.49 39.94
C VAL A 29 -1.86 -17.28 40.80
N ASP A 30 -1.11 -17.53 41.87
CA ASP A 30 -0.56 -16.49 42.72
C ASP A 30 0.31 -15.55 41.89
N LYS A 31 0.03 -14.25 42.05
CA LYS A 31 0.78 -13.14 41.46
C LYS A 31 2.21 -13.15 42.01
N ALA A 32 3.12 -13.80 41.30
CA ALA A 32 4.55 -13.67 41.55
C ALA A 32 5.02 -12.24 41.20
N PRO A 33 5.89 -11.63 42.02
CA PRO A 33 6.40 -10.28 41.79
C PRO A 33 7.32 -10.24 40.56
N ALA A 34 7.31 -9.11 39.87
CA ALA A 34 8.09 -8.87 38.67
C ALA A 34 9.61 -9.01 38.92
N PRO A 35 10.35 -9.76 38.08
CA PRO A 35 11.77 -9.57 37.92
C PRO A 35 12.07 -8.72 36.67
N ALA A 36 13.05 -7.84 36.82
CA ALA A 36 13.50 -6.83 35.88
C ALA A 36 13.91 -7.35 34.50
N LYS A 37 13.76 -6.51 33.46
CA LYS A 37 14.63 -6.52 32.27
C LYS A 37 15.77 -5.52 32.51
N PRO A 38 16.97 -5.64 31.91
CA PRO A 38 17.51 -6.72 31.07
C PRO A 38 18.93 -7.17 31.52
N VAL A 39 19.23 -8.48 31.49
CA VAL A 39 20.62 -8.92 31.33
C VAL A 39 20.77 -9.33 29.88
N VAL A 40 21.32 -8.42 29.09
CA VAL A 40 21.98 -8.79 27.84
C VAL A 40 23.20 -9.59 28.27
N THR A 41 23.10 -10.91 28.24
CA THR A 41 24.31 -11.71 28.07
C THR A 41 24.89 -11.29 26.72
N PRO A 42 26.10 -10.72 26.65
CA PRO A 42 26.78 -10.69 25.37
C PRO A 42 26.86 -12.15 24.93
N VAL A 43 26.30 -12.44 23.76
CA VAL A 43 26.62 -13.68 23.07
C VAL A 43 28.13 -13.64 22.88
N THR A 44 28.85 -14.31 23.78
CA THR A 44 30.24 -14.68 23.58
C THR A 44 30.24 -15.49 22.30
N LYS A 45 30.64 -14.82 21.22
CA LYS A 45 31.01 -15.42 19.95
C LYS A 45 31.86 -16.66 20.26
N PRO A 46 31.39 -17.89 20.01
CA PRO A 46 32.25 -19.04 20.16
C PRO A 46 33.35 -18.92 19.10
N GLU A 47 34.56 -18.79 19.64
CA GLU A 47 35.84 -19.28 19.15
C GLU A 47 36.04 -19.41 17.63
N SER A 48 37.00 -18.60 17.20
CA SER A 48 37.62 -18.37 15.89
C SER A 48 38.21 -19.59 15.15
N ALA A 49 37.80 -20.82 15.46
CA ALA A 49 38.22 -22.00 14.71
C ALA A 49 37.24 -22.34 13.57
N SER A 50 35.92 -22.33 13.83
CA SER A 50 34.92 -22.67 12.81
C SER A 50 34.80 -21.63 11.70
N GLN A 51 35.03 -20.35 12.03
CA GLN A 51 34.97 -19.26 11.04
C GLN A 51 36.10 -19.36 10.01
N ALA A 52 37.30 -19.76 10.44
CA ALA A 52 38.42 -19.92 9.53
C ALA A 52 38.24 -21.13 8.61
N GLU A 53 37.65 -22.23 9.12
CA GLU A 53 37.30 -23.39 8.31
C GLU A 53 36.19 -23.07 7.30
N ASP A 54 35.15 -22.34 7.73
CA ASP A 54 34.06 -21.88 6.87
C ASP A 54 34.56 -20.90 5.79
N ASP A 55 35.48 -20.00 6.14
CA ASP A 55 36.07 -19.05 5.18
C ASP A 55 36.90 -19.78 4.10
N LEU A 56 37.65 -20.81 4.48
CA LEU A 56 38.42 -21.64 3.54
C LEU A 56 37.50 -22.49 2.64
N LEU A 57 36.44 -23.05 3.21
CA LEU A 57 35.41 -23.77 2.44
C LEU A 57 34.77 -22.84 1.42
N PHE A 58 34.38 -21.63 1.84
CA PHE A 58 33.79 -20.61 0.99
C PHE A 58 34.71 -20.17 -0.15
N LEU A 59 36.00 -19.92 0.13
CA LEU A 59 36.98 -19.55 -0.91
C LEU A 59 37.18 -20.67 -1.94
N THR A 60 37.14 -21.92 -1.49
CA THR A 60 37.24 -23.09 -2.37
C THR A 60 36.01 -23.19 -3.28
N GLU A 61 34.81 -23.01 -2.73
CA GLU A 61 33.56 -23.05 -3.48
C GLU A 61 33.45 -21.90 -4.50
N MET A 62 34.00 -20.72 -4.17
CA MET A 62 33.96 -19.52 -5.00
C MET A 62 35.11 -19.40 -6.03
N ALA A 63 36.06 -20.34 -6.05
CA ALA A 63 37.24 -20.28 -6.91
C ALA A 63 36.92 -20.23 -8.42
N GLY A 64 35.72 -20.66 -8.83
CA GLY A 64 35.27 -20.68 -10.23
C GLY A 64 34.44 -19.46 -10.68
N VAL A 65 34.19 -18.48 -9.82
CA VAL A 65 33.27 -17.37 -10.13
C VAL A 65 34.00 -16.25 -10.89
N ALA A 66 33.76 -16.16 -12.19
CA ALA A 66 34.15 -15.01 -12.98
C ALA A 66 33.22 -13.81 -12.69
N ARG A 67 33.78 -12.61 -12.48
CA ARG A 67 33.00 -11.38 -12.35
C ARG A 67 32.09 -11.24 -13.57
N ILE A 68 30.79 -11.01 -13.38
CA ILE A 68 29.91 -10.63 -14.49
C ILE A 68 30.25 -9.19 -14.86
N HIS A 69 30.88 -9.01 -16.01
CA HIS A 69 31.13 -7.69 -16.56
C HIS A 69 29.77 -7.24 -17.08
N THR A 70 29.04 -6.41 -16.33
CA THR A 70 28.00 -5.61 -16.94
C THR A 70 28.73 -4.75 -17.95
N ARG A 71 28.66 -5.17 -19.21
CA ARG A 71 29.09 -4.37 -20.34
C ARG A 71 28.26 -3.10 -20.22
N SER A 72 28.83 -2.08 -19.58
CA SER A 72 28.51 -0.70 -19.90
C SER A 72 28.89 -0.59 -21.35
N ALA A 73 27.93 -0.95 -22.19
CA ALA A 73 27.93 -0.62 -23.59
C ALA A 73 27.89 0.90 -23.56
N SER A 74 29.07 1.51 -23.60
CA SER A 74 29.25 2.75 -24.30
C SER A 74 28.53 2.54 -25.63
N ARG A 75 27.30 3.05 -25.72
CA ARG A 75 26.64 3.28 -27.00
C ARG A 75 27.43 4.39 -27.67
N GLN A 76 28.66 4.08 -28.09
CA GLN A 76 29.26 4.75 -29.23
C GLN A 76 28.37 4.34 -30.39
N GLY A 77 27.35 5.17 -30.63
CA GLY A 77 26.58 5.09 -31.86
C GLY A 77 27.56 5.24 -33.00
N LYS A 78 27.91 4.14 -33.66
CA LYS A 78 28.37 4.19 -35.04
C LYS A 78 27.25 4.84 -35.82
N ARG A 79 27.41 6.13 -36.14
CA ARG A 79 26.67 6.77 -37.22
C ARG A 79 26.79 5.83 -38.43
N PRO A 80 25.69 5.36 -39.02
CA PRO A 80 25.80 4.46 -40.15
C PRO A 80 26.52 5.23 -41.27
N GLU A 81 27.72 4.78 -41.62
CA GLU A 81 28.33 5.15 -42.88
C GLU A 81 27.39 4.67 -43.97
N ILE A 82 26.85 5.62 -44.72
CA ILE A 82 26.03 5.38 -45.89
C ILE A 82 26.92 4.60 -46.85
N ARG A 83 26.68 3.29 -46.99
CA ARG A 83 27.32 2.49 -48.04
C ARG A 83 26.92 3.11 -49.38
N PRO A 84 27.85 3.30 -50.33
CA PRO A 84 27.47 3.77 -51.65
C PRO A 84 26.42 2.81 -52.23
N ALA A 85 25.29 3.38 -52.65
CA ALA A 85 24.16 2.64 -53.16
C ALA A 85 24.63 1.77 -54.34
N LYS A 86 24.25 0.49 -54.29
CA LYS A 86 24.32 -0.43 -55.43
C LYS A 86 23.65 0.27 -56.63
N PRO A 87 24.21 0.19 -57.87
CA PRO A 87 23.60 0.87 -59.00
C PRO A 87 22.14 0.45 -59.14
N GLU A 88 21.25 1.44 -59.07
CA GLU A 88 19.82 1.23 -59.29
C GLU A 88 19.61 0.72 -60.71
N PRO A 89 18.70 -0.25 -60.92
CA PRO A 89 18.36 -0.69 -62.27
C PRO A 89 17.92 0.54 -63.09
N THR A 90 18.47 0.68 -64.30
CA THR A 90 18.10 1.76 -65.22
C THR A 90 16.64 1.57 -65.60
N VAL A 91 15.74 2.26 -64.90
CA VAL A 91 14.32 2.27 -65.22
C VAL A 91 14.15 3.12 -66.47
N GLU A 92 13.61 2.54 -67.53
CA GLU A 92 13.31 3.27 -68.76
C GLU A 92 12.36 4.44 -68.42
N PRO A 93 12.54 5.61 -69.07
CA PRO A 93 11.82 6.83 -68.70
C PRO A 93 10.29 6.69 -68.81
N ASP A 94 9.82 5.76 -69.63
CA ASP A 94 8.40 5.49 -69.84
C ASP A 94 7.77 4.73 -68.66
N GLU A 95 8.48 3.79 -68.03
CA GLU A 95 7.98 3.06 -66.85
C GLU A 95 7.85 4.00 -65.65
N SER A 96 8.81 4.91 -65.50
CA SER A 96 8.81 5.95 -64.48
C SER A 96 7.60 6.87 -64.61
N ARG A 97 7.22 7.22 -65.84
CA ARG A 97 6.06 8.07 -66.13
C ARG A 97 4.75 7.37 -65.82
N VAL A 98 4.59 6.13 -66.27
CA VAL A 98 3.38 5.33 -65.99
C VAL A 98 3.19 5.14 -64.49
N PHE A 99 4.28 4.91 -63.75
CA PHE A 99 4.26 4.78 -62.29
C PHE A 99 3.84 6.09 -61.60
N LEU A 100 4.39 7.23 -62.02
CA LEU A 100 4.03 8.54 -61.45
C LEU A 100 2.58 8.93 -61.73
N ASP A 101 2.06 8.61 -62.92
CA ASP A 101 0.66 8.87 -63.25
C ASP A 101 -0.30 7.97 -62.45
N ALA A 102 0.07 6.71 -62.23
CA ALA A 102 -0.68 5.82 -61.34
C ALA A 102 -0.69 6.36 -59.90
N LEU A 103 0.46 6.77 -59.36
CA LEU A 103 0.56 7.34 -58.01
C LEU A 103 -0.29 8.61 -57.85
N LYS A 104 -0.32 9.48 -58.88
CA LYS A 104 -1.18 10.69 -58.87
C LYS A 104 -2.67 10.33 -58.91
N ALA A 105 -3.05 9.30 -59.66
CA ALA A 105 -4.44 8.83 -59.71
C ALA A 105 -4.92 8.28 -58.36
N LEU A 106 -4.00 7.75 -57.56
CA LEU A 106 -4.26 7.14 -56.25
C LEU A 106 -4.63 8.15 -55.14
N LYS A 107 -4.54 9.48 -55.37
CA LYS A 107 -4.98 10.56 -54.43
C LYS A 107 -4.68 10.27 -52.94
N LEU A 108 -3.42 9.94 -52.63
CA LEU A 108 -2.96 9.67 -51.25
C LEU A 108 -2.68 10.95 -50.43
N ASP A 109 -3.55 11.96 -50.55
CA ASP A 109 -3.44 13.18 -49.74
C ASP A 109 -4.13 12.96 -48.38
N VAL A 110 -3.53 12.11 -47.55
CA VAL A 110 -3.89 12.04 -46.13
C VAL A 110 -2.66 12.34 -45.29
N SER A 111 -2.43 13.64 -45.07
CA SER A 111 -1.47 14.09 -44.07
C SER A 111 -2.14 14.01 -42.69
N PHE A 112 -1.83 12.96 -41.93
CA PHE A 112 -2.17 12.94 -40.51
C PHE A 112 -1.18 13.80 -39.75
N THR A 113 -1.62 14.99 -39.31
CA THR A 113 -0.91 15.78 -38.31
C THR A 113 -1.30 15.26 -36.94
N ASP A 114 -0.38 14.57 -36.26
CA ASP A 114 -0.54 14.18 -34.86
C ASP A 114 -0.32 15.41 -33.98
N ALA A 115 -1.29 16.32 -34.00
CA ALA A 115 -1.33 17.51 -33.16
C ALA A 115 -2.15 17.18 -31.92
N VAL A 116 -1.48 16.96 -30.80
CA VAL A 116 -2.15 16.93 -29.50
C VAL A 116 -2.67 18.35 -29.23
N PRO A 117 -3.99 18.56 -29.05
CA PRO A 117 -4.53 19.88 -28.73
C PRO A 117 -3.84 20.43 -27.47
N GLU A 118 -3.29 21.64 -27.55
CA GLU A 118 -2.58 22.29 -26.42
C GLU A 118 -3.46 22.45 -25.17
N GLU A 119 -4.78 22.36 -25.33
CA GLU A 119 -5.77 22.46 -24.25
C GLU A 119 -5.72 21.28 -23.26
N ASP A 120 -5.17 20.13 -23.65
CA ASP A 120 -5.12 18.91 -22.82
C ASP A 120 -3.76 18.70 -22.11
N ILE A 121 -2.85 19.66 -22.17
CA ILE A 121 -1.61 19.61 -21.39
C ILE A 121 -1.90 20.24 -20.02
N PRO A 122 -2.11 19.45 -18.94
CA PRO A 122 -2.21 20.04 -17.61
C PRO A 122 -0.90 20.78 -17.31
N SER A 123 -0.98 22.12 -17.31
CA SER A 123 0.12 23.06 -17.09
C SER A 123 0.82 22.85 -15.74
N THR A 124 0.20 22.10 -14.81
CA THR A 124 0.80 21.75 -13.53
C THR A 124 1.38 20.33 -13.59
N PRO A 125 2.66 20.12 -13.20
CA PRO A 125 3.19 18.77 -13.04
C PRO A 125 2.28 18.01 -12.08
N ARG A 126 1.76 16.85 -12.52
CA ARG A 126 0.86 16.03 -11.71
C ARG A 126 1.53 15.76 -10.36
N ARG A 127 1.02 16.39 -9.29
CA ARG A 127 1.53 16.15 -7.94
C ARG A 127 1.43 14.65 -7.66
N ILE A 128 2.56 14.06 -7.29
CA ILE A 128 2.61 12.64 -6.95
C ILE A 128 1.62 12.40 -5.80
N SER A 129 0.64 11.51 -6.00
CA SER A 129 -0.31 11.12 -4.95
C SER A 129 0.43 10.79 -3.66
N ARG A 130 -0.05 11.30 -2.52
CA ARG A 130 0.56 11.06 -1.21
C ARG A 130 0.66 9.59 -0.87
N MET A 131 -0.30 8.78 -1.33
CA MET A 131 -0.24 7.33 -1.22
C MET A 131 0.97 6.73 -1.96
N ARG A 132 1.33 7.26 -3.13
CA ARG A 132 2.56 6.85 -3.83
C ARG A 132 3.82 7.28 -3.07
N GLN A 133 3.80 8.46 -2.43
CA GLN A 133 4.90 8.92 -1.58
C GLN A 133 5.07 8.04 -0.34
N LEU A 134 3.96 7.60 0.26
CA LEU A 134 3.96 6.62 1.36
C LEU A 134 4.56 5.28 0.91
N ARG A 135 4.12 4.73 -0.25
CA ARG A 135 4.66 3.48 -0.80
C ARG A 135 6.16 3.56 -1.14
N ARG A 136 6.66 4.75 -1.46
CA ARG A 136 8.09 5.01 -1.71
C ARG A 136 8.89 5.26 -0.43
N GLY A 137 8.24 5.33 0.74
CA GLY A 137 8.87 5.63 2.02
C GLY A 137 9.25 7.11 2.21
N THR A 138 8.81 8.00 1.31
CA THR A 138 9.01 9.45 1.45
C THR A 138 8.20 10.00 2.63
N ILE A 139 6.96 9.54 2.76
CA ILE A 139 6.11 9.79 3.93
C ILE A 139 6.24 8.58 4.85
N ARG A 140 6.49 8.81 6.14
CA ARG A 140 6.57 7.76 7.15
C ARG A 140 5.35 7.79 8.07
N LEU A 141 4.83 6.61 8.37
CA LEU A 141 3.79 6.40 9.38
C LEU A 141 4.48 5.98 10.69
N ASN A 142 4.76 6.94 11.56
CA ASN A 142 5.37 6.65 12.86
C ASN A 142 4.36 6.62 14.02
N LEU A 143 3.15 7.12 13.76
CA LEU A 143 2.10 7.27 14.76
C LEU A 143 0.83 6.57 14.28
N GLU A 144 0.26 5.80 15.19
CA GLU A 144 -0.92 5.00 14.99
C GLU A 144 -1.83 5.16 16.21
N ILE A 145 -3.13 5.15 15.98
CA ILE A 145 -4.14 5.07 17.03
C ILE A 145 -5.06 3.90 16.74
N ASP A 146 -5.32 3.13 17.79
CA ASP A 146 -6.23 2.01 17.75
C ASP A 146 -7.53 2.35 18.45
N LEU A 147 -8.62 2.32 17.70
CA LEU A 147 -9.97 2.65 18.11
C LEU A 147 -10.86 1.40 18.16
N HIS A 148 -10.29 0.20 17.96
CA HIS A 148 -11.09 -1.02 17.99
C HIS A 148 -11.75 -1.18 19.36
N GLY A 149 -13.01 -1.62 19.35
CA GLY A 149 -13.74 -1.92 20.59
C GLY A 149 -14.14 -0.70 21.43
N LEU A 150 -13.75 0.51 21.04
CA LEU A 150 -14.25 1.74 21.65
C LEU A 150 -15.70 1.99 21.21
N THR A 151 -16.44 2.71 22.04
CA THR A 151 -17.72 3.28 21.61
C THR A 151 -17.49 4.42 20.61
N ARG A 152 -18.54 4.81 19.88
CA ARG A 152 -18.47 5.92 18.92
C ARG A 152 -17.90 7.18 19.57
N ASP A 153 -18.44 7.56 20.73
CA ASP A 153 -18.08 8.82 21.39
C ASP A 153 -16.63 8.79 21.90
N GLU A 154 -16.21 7.68 22.53
CA GLU A 154 -14.81 7.49 22.97
C GLU A 154 -13.82 7.56 21.80
N ALA A 155 -14.16 6.96 20.66
CA ALA A 155 -13.31 6.99 19.48
C ALA A 155 -13.17 8.41 18.90
N LEU A 156 -14.26 9.19 18.89
CA LEU A 156 -14.25 10.57 18.42
C LEU A 156 -13.46 11.49 19.37
N ASP A 157 -13.60 11.31 20.68
CA ASP A 157 -12.82 12.05 21.68
C ASP A 157 -11.32 11.74 21.57
N ALA A 158 -10.98 10.46 21.36
CA ALA A 158 -9.61 10.02 21.13
C ALA A 158 -9.02 10.65 19.86
N LEU A 159 -9.77 10.67 18.75
CA LEU A 159 -9.34 11.33 17.50
C LEU A 159 -9.14 12.84 17.66
N THR A 160 -10.05 13.49 18.39
CA THR A 160 -9.99 14.94 18.65
C THR A 160 -8.74 15.33 19.42
N SER A 161 -8.25 14.45 20.28
CA SER A 161 -6.98 14.65 21.01
C SER A 161 -5.76 14.24 20.16
N PHE A 162 -5.86 13.14 19.43
CA PHE A 162 -4.74 12.51 18.73
C PHE A 162 -4.28 13.28 17.49
N ILE A 163 -5.20 13.70 16.62
CA ILE A 163 -4.84 14.32 15.34
C ILE A 163 -4.10 15.66 15.53
N PRO A 164 -4.57 16.59 16.38
CA PRO A 164 -3.83 17.82 16.68
C PRO A 164 -2.48 17.52 17.34
N ALA A 165 -2.41 16.52 18.23
CA ALA A 165 -1.15 16.11 18.85
C ALA A 165 -0.14 15.56 17.84
N ALA A 166 -0.58 14.78 16.85
CA ALA A 166 0.26 14.27 15.78
C ALA A 166 0.75 15.40 14.86
N CYS A 167 -0.10 16.39 14.58
CA CYS A 167 0.28 17.58 13.82
C CYS A 167 1.36 18.40 14.57
N ARG A 168 1.18 18.63 15.87
CA ARG A 168 2.19 19.30 16.72
C ARG A 168 3.52 18.55 16.80
N ARG A 169 3.50 17.22 16.66
CA ARG A 169 4.70 16.36 16.59
C ARG A 169 5.34 16.35 15.19
N GLY A 170 4.86 17.15 14.25
CA GLY A 170 5.41 17.25 12.90
C GLY A 170 5.23 15.99 12.05
N GLN A 171 4.24 15.14 12.37
CA GLN A 171 3.98 13.96 11.55
C GLN A 171 3.34 14.36 10.22
N GLN A 172 3.76 13.70 9.15
CA GLN A 172 3.19 13.90 7.81
C GLN A 172 1.95 13.03 7.58
N ALA A 173 1.92 11.85 8.18
CA ALA A 173 0.79 10.94 8.12
C ALA A 173 0.68 10.11 9.40
N VAL A 174 -0.53 9.65 9.69
CA VAL A 174 -0.85 8.75 10.80
C VAL A 174 -1.78 7.65 10.34
N LEU A 175 -1.73 6.51 11.04
CA LEU A 175 -2.63 5.39 10.82
C LEU A 175 -3.74 5.41 11.89
N VAL A 176 -4.99 5.31 11.47
CA VAL A 176 -6.16 5.24 12.35
C VAL A 176 -6.81 3.89 12.14
N ILE A 177 -6.80 3.03 13.15
CA ILE A 177 -7.40 1.70 13.09
C ILE A 177 -8.76 1.75 13.78
N ALA A 178 -9.85 1.60 13.02
CA ALA A 178 -11.21 1.52 13.57
C ALA A 178 -11.66 0.06 13.78
N GLY A 179 -11.04 -0.87 13.04
CA GLY A 179 -11.46 -2.25 12.96
C GLY A 179 -12.59 -2.46 11.93
N LYS A 180 -12.73 -3.69 11.45
CA LYS A 180 -13.68 -4.07 10.38
C LYS A 180 -15.12 -4.32 10.89
N GLY A 181 -15.35 -4.33 12.20
CA GLY A 181 -16.68 -4.62 12.79
C GLY A 181 -17.19 -6.06 12.59
N VAL A 182 -16.39 -6.98 12.06
CA VAL A 182 -16.84 -8.35 11.68
C VAL A 182 -17.24 -9.22 12.87
N HIS A 183 -16.81 -8.88 14.08
CA HIS A 183 -17.10 -9.63 15.31
C HIS A 183 -17.98 -8.87 16.31
N SER A 184 -18.41 -7.64 15.97
CA SER A 184 -19.39 -6.93 16.79
C SER A 184 -20.79 -7.37 16.40
N PRO A 185 -21.70 -7.61 17.36
CA PRO A 185 -23.09 -8.01 17.09
C PRO A 185 -23.96 -6.92 16.43
N GLY A 186 -23.36 -5.84 15.91
CA GLY A 186 -24.04 -4.71 15.28
C GLY A 186 -23.29 -4.20 14.03
N GLU A 187 -23.86 -3.19 13.38
CA GLU A 187 -23.28 -2.56 12.19
C GLU A 187 -21.91 -1.93 12.48
N PRO A 188 -21.01 -1.82 11.48
CA PRO A 188 -19.71 -1.16 11.63
C PRO A 188 -19.86 0.37 11.76
N VAL A 189 -20.32 0.84 12.93
CA VAL A 189 -20.63 2.26 13.18
C VAL A 189 -19.35 3.10 13.28
N LEU A 190 -18.26 2.52 13.80
CA LEU A 190 -17.00 3.23 14.03
C LEU A 190 -16.37 3.71 12.73
N GLN A 191 -16.30 2.87 11.69
CA GLN A 191 -15.66 3.23 10.43
C GLN A 191 -16.33 4.46 9.78
N GLY A 192 -17.65 4.47 9.74
CA GLY A 192 -18.43 5.60 9.22
C GLY A 192 -18.25 6.87 10.05
N ALA A 193 -18.30 6.75 11.39
CA ALA A 193 -18.12 7.87 12.30
C ALA A 193 -16.72 8.50 12.20
N VAL A 194 -15.68 7.67 12.06
CA VAL A 194 -14.29 8.14 11.87
C VAL A 194 -14.15 8.88 10.54
N ALA A 195 -14.69 8.33 9.46
CA ALA A 195 -14.64 8.97 8.14
C ALA A 195 -15.39 10.32 8.13
N GLU A 196 -16.57 10.37 8.75
CA GLU A 196 -17.36 11.59 8.93
C GLU A 196 -16.59 12.64 9.73
N TRP A 197 -15.98 12.24 10.85
CA TRP A 197 -15.20 13.14 11.68
C TRP A 197 -13.96 13.70 10.95
N LEU A 198 -13.24 12.85 10.21
CA LEU A 198 -12.09 13.27 9.40
C LEU A 198 -12.48 14.26 8.29
N GLY A 199 -13.66 14.08 7.70
CA GLY A 199 -14.20 14.97 6.66
C GLY A 199 -14.74 16.31 7.18
N ASN A 200 -15.26 16.32 8.41
CA ASN A 200 -15.89 17.49 9.03
C ASN A 200 -14.94 18.18 10.02
N THR A 201 -14.93 17.75 11.28
CA THR A 201 -14.17 18.36 12.37
C THR A 201 -12.66 18.29 12.15
N GLY A 202 -12.16 17.17 11.63
CA GLY A 202 -10.74 16.95 11.35
C GLY A 202 -10.21 17.72 10.14
N ARG A 203 -11.06 18.34 9.32
CA ARG A 203 -10.68 18.97 8.05
C ARG A 203 -9.69 20.11 8.22
N GLU A 204 -9.66 20.75 9.38
CA GLU A 204 -8.68 21.79 9.70
C GLU A 204 -7.25 21.24 9.74
N TRP A 205 -7.07 20.01 10.24
CA TRP A 205 -5.77 19.38 10.50
C TRP A 205 -5.37 18.37 9.41
N VAL A 206 -6.35 17.83 8.69
CA VAL A 206 -6.17 16.78 7.69
C VAL A 206 -6.14 17.39 6.28
N THR A 207 -5.23 16.90 5.45
CA THR A 207 -5.20 17.25 4.02
C THR A 207 -5.98 16.26 3.18
N GLU A 208 -5.82 14.97 3.47
CA GLU A 208 -6.41 13.87 2.70
C GLU A 208 -6.43 12.62 3.60
N PHE A 209 -7.43 11.77 3.46
CA PHE A 209 -7.46 10.45 4.09
C PHE A 209 -7.90 9.41 3.07
N VAL A 210 -7.32 8.21 3.17
CA VAL A 210 -7.55 7.10 2.23
C VAL A 210 -7.63 5.81 3.04
N PRO A 211 -8.44 4.82 2.65
CA PRO A 211 -8.37 3.49 3.24
C PRO A 211 -6.93 2.97 3.27
N ALA A 212 -6.56 2.31 4.36
CA ALA A 212 -5.22 1.77 4.51
C ALA A 212 -5.00 0.62 3.50
N PRO A 213 -3.75 0.40 3.05
CA PRO A 213 -3.40 -0.81 2.33
C PRO A 213 -3.71 -2.08 3.14
N GLU A 214 -3.87 -3.21 2.47
CA GLU A 214 -4.11 -4.51 3.14
C GLU A 214 -3.04 -4.85 4.19
N SER A 215 -1.79 -4.44 3.97
CA SER A 215 -0.68 -4.62 4.90
C SER A 215 -0.81 -3.81 6.21
N MET A 216 -1.72 -2.84 6.28
CA MET A 216 -1.92 -1.91 7.40
C MET A 216 -3.38 -1.87 7.88
N GLY A 217 -4.14 -2.96 7.67
CA GLY A 217 -5.52 -3.09 8.17
C GLY A 217 -6.61 -2.99 7.11
N GLY A 218 -6.27 -2.63 5.87
CA GLY A 218 -7.22 -2.57 4.75
C GLY A 218 -8.39 -1.62 5.05
N ASP A 219 -9.59 -2.07 4.71
CA ASP A 219 -10.84 -1.32 4.94
C ASP A 219 -11.11 -0.98 6.41
N GLY A 220 -10.49 -1.67 7.37
CA GLY A 220 -10.66 -1.41 8.80
C GLY A 220 -9.80 -0.26 9.33
N ALA A 221 -9.00 0.38 8.49
CA ALA A 221 -8.09 1.44 8.89
C ALA A 221 -8.00 2.54 7.82
N TYR A 222 -7.60 3.73 8.26
CA TYR A 222 -7.39 4.90 7.41
C TYR A 222 -5.98 5.42 7.56
N VAL A 223 -5.33 5.67 6.43
CA VAL A 223 -4.13 6.49 6.37
C VAL A 223 -4.58 7.94 6.25
N VAL A 224 -4.22 8.75 7.24
CA VAL A 224 -4.59 10.16 7.35
C VAL A 224 -3.36 11.01 7.12
N PHE A 225 -3.36 11.82 6.05
CA PHE A 225 -2.30 12.77 5.75
C PHE A 225 -2.59 14.09 6.44
N LEU A 226 -1.66 14.53 7.29
CA LEU A 226 -1.80 15.74 8.07
C LEU A 226 -1.36 16.95 7.25
N LYS A 227 -1.93 18.11 7.56
CA LYS A 227 -1.43 19.38 7.05
C LYS A 227 -0.07 19.66 7.70
N PRO A 228 0.88 20.21 6.95
CA PRO A 228 2.09 20.75 7.57
C PRO A 228 1.63 21.82 8.55
N GLY A 229 1.89 21.63 9.84
CA GLY A 229 1.73 22.72 10.80
C GLY A 229 2.55 23.89 10.27
N SER A 230 2.00 25.10 10.29
CA SER A 230 2.82 26.29 10.11
C SER A 230 3.80 26.31 11.29
N SER A 231 4.96 25.70 11.11
CA SER A 231 6.11 25.91 11.95
C SER A 231 6.38 27.42 11.88
N GLY A 232 5.88 28.14 12.87
CA GLY A 232 6.26 29.53 13.13
C GLY A 232 7.70 29.61 13.57
#